data_AF-A0A8B6HE72-F1
#
_entry.id   AF-A0A8B6HE72-F1
#
_cell.length_a   1.000
_cell.length_b   1.000
_cell.length_c   1.000
_cell.angle_alpha   90.00
_cell.angle_beta   90.00
_cell.angle_gamma   90.00
#
_symmetry.space_group_name_H-M   'P 1'
#
loop_
_entity.id
_entity.type
_entity.pdbx_description
1 polymer ?
#
loop_
_entity_poly.entity_id
_entity_poly.type
_entity_poly.pdbx_seq_one_letter_code
_entity_poly.pdbx_strand_id
1 'polypeptide(L)'
;MSKEKANQLKEEGNKCVKEGNYAEAVLHYTHAIGQDGRNHVLYSNRSLCFLKLHQYYYAMEDAKESIKLKSDWPKGFFRKGEVEFAVGNYTLAMMAYKQAELIDPTDQGIKVAMLKTTKEVIRVRKEERRQPWLYGGVGLLIGFIIVLADQFLTDKPSIQNIVLQILLIIVFGGMGLLVLKTYKFVIESQQSSLLEEPVDLMKAMNGEDDLPETSSTETKETDKKPHRKGGVGSARQRYKMGKS
;
A
#
# COMPACT_ATOMS: atom_id res chain seq x y z
N MET A 1 12.59 7.44 -38.35
CA MET A 1 11.10 7.32 -38.25
C MET A 1 10.61 6.99 -36.84
N SER A 2 10.79 5.75 -36.32
CA SER A 2 10.11 5.34 -35.04
C SER A 2 10.37 6.27 -33.85
N LYS A 3 11.63 6.68 -33.63
CA LYS A 3 12.00 7.57 -32.51
C LYS A 3 11.54 9.03 -32.67
N GLU A 4 11.36 9.54 -33.89
CA GLU A 4 10.76 10.87 -34.07
C GLU A 4 9.27 10.84 -33.72
N LYS A 5 8.55 9.80 -34.15
CA LYS A 5 7.14 9.59 -33.78
C LYS A 5 6.96 9.37 -32.28
N ALA A 6 7.85 8.61 -31.64
CA ALA A 6 7.89 8.48 -30.18
C ALA A 6 8.10 9.83 -29.48
N ASN A 7 8.97 10.69 -30.02
CA ASN A 7 9.18 12.04 -29.49
C ASN A 7 7.97 12.96 -29.70
N GLN A 8 7.29 12.90 -30.85
CA GLN A 8 6.06 13.67 -31.11
C GLN A 8 4.96 13.29 -30.11
N LEU A 9 4.66 12.00 -29.97
CA LEU A 9 3.70 11.47 -28.99
C LEU A 9 4.08 11.86 -27.55
N LYS A 10 5.37 11.83 -27.20
CA LYS A 10 5.85 12.30 -25.90
C LYS A 10 5.62 13.81 -25.70
N GLU A 11 5.82 14.65 -26.70
CA GLU A 11 5.53 16.08 -26.58
C GLU A 11 4.02 16.40 -26.54
N GLU A 12 3.17 15.57 -27.14
CA GLU A 12 1.72 15.62 -26.95
C GLU A 12 1.35 15.26 -25.50
N GLY A 13 1.85 14.15 -24.97
CA GLY A 13 1.69 13.79 -23.56
C GLY A 13 2.23 14.86 -22.60
N ASN A 14 3.32 15.57 -22.97
CA ASN A 14 3.83 16.71 -22.21
C ASN A 14 2.90 17.94 -22.23
N LYS A 15 2.04 18.11 -23.26
CA LYS A 15 1.00 19.16 -23.29
C LYS A 15 -0.17 18.77 -22.39
N CYS A 16 -0.72 17.57 -22.57
CA CYS A 16 -1.80 17.05 -21.74
C CYS A 16 -1.45 17.09 -20.24
N VAL A 17 -0.19 16.80 -19.86
CA VAL A 17 0.30 16.97 -18.47
C VAL A 17 0.30 18.42 -17.98
N LYS A 18 0.66 19.40 -18.82
CA LYS A 18 0.62 20.83 -18.47
C LYS A 18 -0.80 21.37 -18.34
N GLU A 19 -1.72 20.82 -19.14
CA GLU A 19 -3.15 21.14 -19.14
C GLU A 19 -3.92 20.37 -18.04
N GLY A 20 -3.28 19.39 -17.39
CA GLY A 20 -3.86 18.57 -16.33
C GLY A 20 -4.67 17.36 -16.82
N ASN A 21 -4.73 17.09 -18.13
CA ASN A 21 -5.37 15.92 -18.71
C ASN A 21 -4.46 14.68 -18.62
N TYR A 22 -4.29 14.15 -17.40
CA TYR A 22 -3.41 13.00 -17.15
C TYR A 22 -3.89 11.71 -17.82
N ALA A 23 -5.19 11.55 -18.08
CA ALA A 23 -5.74 10.36 -18.73
C ALA A 23 -5.34 10.29 -20.21
N GLU A 24 -5.49 11.38 -20.95
CA GLU A 24 -5.03 11.49 -22.34
C GLU A 24 -3.50 11.41 -22.42
N ALA A 25 -2.78 12.00 -21.46
CA ALA A 25 -1.32 11.87 -21.37
C ALA A 25 -0.87 10.40 -21.25
N VAL A 26 -1.57 9.56 -20.47
CA VAL A 26 -1.30 8.10 -20.40
C VAL A 26 -1.42 7.45 -21.78
N LEU A 27 -2.42 7.82 -22.60
CA LEU A 27 -2.59 7.29 -23.95
C LEU A 27 -1.41 7.69 -24.85
N HIS A 28 -1.06 8.97 -24.91
CA HIS A 28 0.07 9.45 -25.72
C HIS A 28 1.40 8.81 -25.29
N TYR A 29 1.69 8.69 -23.99
CA TYR A 29 2.90 8.00 -23.52
C TYR A 29 2.87 6.49 -23.80
N THR A 30 1.70 5.84 -23.72
CA THR A 30 1.57 4.41 -24.06
C THR A 30 1.81 4.16 -25.54
N HIS A 31 1.28 5.01 -26.43
CA HIS A 31 1.61 4.97 -27.85
C HIS A 31 3.10 5.29 -28.11
N ALA A 32 3.70 6.23 -27.38
CA ALA A 32 5.14 6.54 -27.49
C ALA A 32 6.01 5.34 -27.07
N ILE A 33 5.65 4.64 -25.99
CA ILE A 33 6.31 3.40 -25.53
C ILE A 33 6.19 2.31 -26.60
N GLY A 34 5.03 2.21 -27.27
CA GLY A 34 4.85 1.36 -28.44
C GLY A 34 5.71 1.72 -29.67
N GLN A 35 6.44 2.84 -29.67
CA GLN A 35 7.39 3.23 -30.73
C GLN A 35 8.87 3.28 -30.27
N ASP A 36 9.14 3.42 -28.96
CA ASP A 36 10.49 3.41 -28.36
C ASP A 36 10.48 2.83 -26.92
N GLY A 37 10.11 1.55 -26.78
CA GLY A 37 9.92 0.87 -25.49
C GLY A 37 11.16 0.65 -24.61
N ARG A 38 12.31 1.25 -24.95
CA ARG A 38 13.50 1.32 -24.07
C ARG A 38 13.71 2.71 -23.46
N ASN A 39 12.80 3.64 -23.71
CA ASN A 39 12.93 5.03 -23.30
C ASN A 39 12.35 5.25 -21.89
N HIS A 40 13.21 5.10 -20.88
CA HIS A 40 12.94 5.32 -19.44
C HIS A 40 12.17 6.62 -19.13
N VAL A 41 12.35 7.69 -19.92
CA VAL A 41 11.64 8.96 -19.72
C VAL A 41 10.13 8.82 -19.93
N LEU A 42 9.70 7.97 -20.88
CA LEU A 42 8.28 7.75 -21.17
C LEU A 42 7.60 7.06 -19.98
N TYR A 43 8.22 6.03 -19.42
CA TYR A 43 7.77 5.35 -18.21
C TYR A 43 7.74 6.30 -17.01
N SER A 44 8.78 7.09 -16.77
CA SER A 44 8.79 8.07 -15.67
C SER A 44 7.75 9.20 -15.82
N ASN A 45 7.39 9.57 -17.04
CA ASN A 45 6.30 10.53 -17.29
C ASN A 45 4.92 9.87 -17.15
N ARG A 46 4.73 8.64 -17.63
CA ARG A 46 3.46 7.90 -17.50
C ARG A 46 3.18 7.49 -16.05
N SER A 47 4.21 7.11 -15.29
CA SER A 47 4.18 6.92 -13.83
C SER A 47 3.60 8.14 -13.09
N LEU A 48 4.03 9.35 -13.43
CA LEU A 48 3.46 10.58 -12.88
C LEU A 48 1.97 10.72 -13.20
N CYS A 49 1.57 10.38 -14.43
CA CYS A 49 0.17 10.49 -14.84
C CYS A 49 -0.72 9.48 -14.10
N PHE A 50 -0.29 8.22 -14.00
CA PHE A 50 -0.96 7.21 -13.18
C PHE A 50 -1.05 7.62 -11.70
N LEU A 51 0.02 8.19 -11.13
CA LEU A 51 0.03 8.71 -9.76
C LEU A 51 -0.99 9.84 -9.57
N LYS A 52 -1.15 10.74 -10.56
CA LYS A 52 -2.15 11.82 -10.56
C LYS A 52 -3.58 11.33 -10.76
N LEU A 53 -3.75 10.13 -11.33
CA LEU A 53 -5.03 9.41 -11.45
C LEU A 53 -5.29 8.45 -10.27
N HIS A 54 -4.45 8.46 -9.23
CA HIS A 54 -4.49 7.55 -8.08
C HIS A 54 -4.36 6.04 -8.44
N GLN A 55 -3.81 5.73 -9.62
CA GLN A 55 -3.57 4.37 -10.09
C GLN A 55 -2.18 3.88 -9.64
N TYR A 56 -2.03 3.67 -8.33
CA TYR A 56 -0.71 3.49 -7.69
C TYR A 56 0.06 2.25 -8.18
N TYR A 57 -0.60 1.12 -8.45
CA TYR A 57 0.02 -0.07 -9.05
C TYR A 57 0.72 0.25 -10.39
N TYR A 58 -0.01 0.78 -11.38
CA TYR A 58 0.58 1.12 -12.69
C TYR A 58 1.65 2.23 -12.57
N ALA A 59 1.48 3.17 -11.63
CA ALA A 59 2.50 4.18 -11.33
C ALA A 59 3.80 3.57 -10.77
N MET A 60 3.68 2.52 -9.95
CA MET A 60 4.80 1.78 -9.37
C MET A 60 5.52 0.92 -10.42
N GLU A 61 4.80 0.21 -11.28
CA GLU A 61 5.43 -0.59 -12.35
C GLU A 61 6.16 0.28 -13.37
N ASP A 62 5.59 1.41 -13.79
CA ASP A 62 6.30 2.37 -14.64
C ASP A 62 7.54 2.97 -13.94
N ALA A 63 7.49 3.20 -12.63
CA ALA A 63 8.66 3.67 -11.88
C ALA A 63 9.75 2.58 -11.80
N LYS A 64 9.38 1.31 -11.56
CA LYS A 64 10.28 0.15 -11.57
C LYS A 64 10.92 -0.04 -12.94
N GLU A 65 10.14 -0.01 -14.02
CA GLU A 65 10.66 -0.18 -15.38
C GLU A 65 11.57 0.99 -15.79
N SER A 66 11.23 2.23 -15.38
CA SER A 66 12.13 3.38 -15.55
C SER A 66 13.49 3.20 -14.85
N ILE A 67 13.52 2.62 -13.65
CA ILE A 67 14.77 2.32 -12.91
C ILE A 67 15.54 1.18 -13.60
N LYS A 68 14.84 0.14 -14.04
CA LYS A 68 15.41 -1.03 -14.75
C LYS A 68 16.01 -0.65 -16.11
N LEU A 69 15.39 0.27 -16.83
CA LEU A 69 15.89 0.80 -18.11
C LEU A 69 17.03 1.82 -17.95
N LYS A 70 17.08 2.56 -16.82
CA LYS A 70 18.18 3.49 -16.52
C LYS A 70 18.35 3.68 -15.01
N SER A 71 19.25 2.89 -14.41
CA SER A 71 19.52 2.89 -12.96
C SER A 71 20.43 4.03 -12.50
N ASP A 72 21.16 4.68 -13.41
CA ASP A 72 21.97 5.89 -13.15
C ASP A 72 21.16 7.19 -13.31
N TRP A 73 19.83 7.14 -13.16
CA TRP A 73 18.94 8.30 -13.34
C TRP A 73 18.07 8.54 -12.10
N PRO A 74 18.22 9.69 -11.40
CA PRO A 74 17.57 9.92 -10.12
C PRO A 74 16.04 9.97 -10.24
N LYS A 75 15.51 10.36 -11.40
CA LYS A 75 14.07 10.54 -11.62
C LYS A 75 13.27 9.24 -11.58
N GLY A 76 13.87 8.08 -11.90
CA GLY A 76 13.21 6.78 -11.72
C GLY A 76 12.94 6.50 -10.24
N PHE A 77 13.98 6.62 -9.42
CA PHE A 77 13.87 6.49 -7.95
C PHE A 77 13.00 7.58 -7.32
N PHE A 78 13.02 8.81 -7.84
CA PHE A 78 12.12 9.88 -7.40
C PHE A 78 10.65 9.52 -7.65
N ARG A 79 10.27 9.01 -8.83
CA ARG A 79 8.89 8.54 -9.09
C ARG A 79 8.48 7.43 -8.13
N LYS A 80 9.34 6.45 -7.88
CA LYS A 80 9.08 5.42 -6.86
C LYS A 80 8.82 6.06 -5.49
N GLY A 81 9.65 7.03 -5.09
CA GLY A 81 9.46 7.80 -3.86
C GLY A 81 8.13 8.56 -3.80
N GLU A 82 7.66 9.13 -4.91
CA GLU A 82 6.37 9.82 -4.99
C GLU A 82 5.19 8.85 -4.84
N VAL A 83 5.26 7.66 -5.44
CA VAL A 83 4.21 6.63 -5.32
C VAL A 83 4.15 6.05 -3.91
N GLU A 84 5.29 5.65 -3.33
CA GLU A 84 5.38 5.18 -1.94
C GLU A 84 4.89 6.26 -0.96
N PHE A 85 5.20 7.54 -1.20
CA PHE A 85 4.71 8.65 -0.38
C PHE A 85 3.19 8.79 -0.45
N ALA A 86 2.60 8.64 -1.65
CA ALA A 86 1.15 8.81 -1.84
C ALA A 86 0.32 7.65 -1.28
N VAL A 87 0.86 6.42 -1.32
CA VAL A 87 0.30 5.26 -0.60
C VAL A 87 0.49 5.39 0.93
N GLY A 88 1.44 6.22 1.38
CA GLY A 88 1.74 6.48 2.80
C GLY A 88 2.84 5.58 3.37
N ASN A 89 3.56 4.85 2.53
CA ASN A 89 4.74 4.05 2.87
C ASN A 89 5.97 4.95 3.09
N TYR A 90 5.88 5.94 3.99
CA TYR A 90 6.87 7.00 4.12
C TYR A 90 8.32 6.51 4.36
N THR A 91 8.48 5.34 4.98
CA THR A 91 9.78 4.68 5.15
C THR A 91 10.39 4.22 3.81
N LEU A 92 9.59 3.59 2.94
CA LEU A 92 10.03 3.17 1.60
C LEU A 92 10.21 4.37 0.67
N ALA A 93 9.36 5.38 0.78
CA ALA A 93 9.52 6.66 0.09
C ALA A 93 10.87 7.31 0.42
N MET A 94 11.22 7.39 1.72
CA MET A 94 12.52 7.89 2.19
C MET A 94 13.70 7.08 1.64
N MET A 95 13.58 5.75 1.54
CA MET A 95 14.62 4.91 0.92
C MET A 95 14.79 5.20 -0.58
N ALA A 96 13.68 5.33 -1.32
CA ALA A 96 13.72 5.65 -2.75
C ALA A 96 14.27 7.05 -3.02
N TYR A 97 13.88 8.08 -2.26
CA TYR A 97 14.46 9.41 -2.40
C TYR A 97 15.96 9.45 -2.05
N LYS A 98 16.41 8.66 -1.05
CA LYS A 98 17.86 8.51 -0.78
C LYS A 98 18.61 7.85 -1.93
N GLN A 99 18.01 6.88 -2.62
CA GLN A 99 18.60 6.29 -3.83
C GLN A 99 18.71 7.34 -4.96
N ALA A 100 17.74 8.26 -5.07
CA ALA A 100 17.83 9.39 -5.98
C ALA A 100 18.93 10.41 -5.55
N GLU A 101 19.02 10.75 -4.26
CA GLU A 101 20.03 11.69 -3.72
C GLU A 101 21.46 11.17 -3.86
N LEU A 102 21.67 9.84 -3.80
CA LEU A 102 22.98 9.23 -4.05
C LEU A 102 23.43 9.33 -5.52
N ILE A 103 22.49 9.53 -6.46
CA ILE A 103 22.78 9.69 -7.90
C ILE A 103 22.92 11.18 -8.25
N ASP A 104 22.04 12.04 -7.72
CA ASP A 104 22.15 13.50 -7.83
C ASP A 104 22.04 14.17 -6.44
N PRO A 105 23.18 14.41 -5.77
CA PRO A 105 23.21 15.13 -4.49
C PRO A 105 22.95 16.63 -4.62
N THR A 106 22.69 17.17 -5.81
CA THR A 106 22.51 18.61 -6.06
C THR A 106 21.05 19.02 -6.24
N ASP A 107 20.20 18.12 -6.75
CA ASP A 107 18.77 18.34 -6.96
C ASP A 107 18.03 18.71 -5.65
N GLN A 108 17.50 19.93 -5.63
CA GLN A 108 16.77 20.49 -4.48
C GLN A 108 15.36 19.89 -4.34
N GLY A 109 14.77 19.40 -5.43
CA GLY A 109 13.47 18.72 -5.43
C GLY A 109 13.51 17.41 -4.65
N ILE A 110 14.59 16.63 -4.80
CA ILE A 110 14.84 15.42 -3.99
C ILE A 110 14.88 15.79 -2.50
N LYS A 111 15.65 16.82 -2.13
CA LYS A 111 15.78 17.28 -0.75
C LYS A 111 14.47 17.81 -0.17
N VAL A 112 13.69 18.56 -0.94
CA VAL A 112 12.36 19.02 -0.54
C VAL A 112 11.40 17.84 -0.33
N ALA A 113 11.44 16.82 -1.20
CA ALA A 113 10.64 15.60 -1.04
C ALA A 113 11.06 14.80 0.21
N MET A 114 12.35 14.70 0.51
CA MET A 114 12.88 14.07 1.73
C MET A 114 12.50 14.86 2.99
N LEU A 115 12.56 16.20 2.96
CA LEU A 115 12.12 17.04 4.08
C LEU A 115 10.61 16.91 4.33
N LYS A 116 9.79 16.85 3.27
CA LYS A 116 8.34 16.57 3.37
C LYS A 116 8.10 15.18 3.99
N THR A 117 8.76 14.15 3.47
CA THR A 117 8.65 12.77 3.97
C THR A 117 9.09 12.65 5.43
N THR A 118 10.15 13.35 5.84
CA THR A 118 10.62 13.40 7.23
C THR A 118 9.57 14.00 8.17
N LYS A 119 8.85 15.05 7.74
CA LYS A 119 7.76 15.64 8.53
C LYS A 119 6.62 14.65 8.75
N GLU A 120 6.18 13.92 7.72
CA GLU A 120 5.13 12.91 7.88
C GLU A 120 5.61 11.70 8.72
N VAL A 121 6.85 11.24 8.57
CA VAL A 121 7.41 10.19 9.46
C VAL A 121 7.41 10.63 10.93
N ILE A 122 7.80 11.87 11.23
CA ILE A 122 7.77 12.43 12.59
C ILE A 122 6.33 12.56 13.09
N ARG A 123 5.40 13.00 12.24
CA ARG A 123 3.98 13.11 12.55
C ARG A 123 3.37 11.76 12.89
N VAL A 124 3.50 10.77 12.01
CA VAL A 124 3.01 9.39 12.23
C VAL A 124 3.60 8.86 13.52
N ARG A 125 4.92 8.91 13.71
CA ARG A 125 5.57 8.42 14.94
C ARG A 125 5.12 9.13 16.22
N LYS A 126 4.71 10.40 16.15
CA LYS A 126 4.11 11.15 17.27
C LYS A 126 2.67 10.70 17.54
N GLU A 127 1.88 10.50 16.49
CA GLU A 127 0.51 9.99 16.59
C GLU A 127 0.51 8.55 17.13
N GLU A 128 1.33 7.66 16.57
CA GLU A 128 1.56 6.28 17.05
C GLU A 128 1.96 6.19 18.52
N ARG A 129 2.78 7.13 19.03
CA ARG A 129 3.13 7.17 20.45
C ARG A 129 1.93 7.52 21.33
N ARG A 130 0.99 8.32 20.82
CA ARG A 130 -0.23 8.76 21.53
C ARG A 130 -1.34 7.71 21.47
N GLN A 131 -1.50 6.98 20.36
CA GLN A 131 -2.64 6.09 20.16
C GLN A 131 -2.81 5.04 21.29
N PRO A 132 -1.78 4.34 21.80
CA PRO A 132 -1.94 3.37 22.89
C PRO A 132 -2.51 3.99 24.16
N TRP A 133 -2.04 5.19 24.54
CA TRP A 133 -2.55 5.92 25.71
C TRP A 133 -4.00 6.37 25.52
N LEU A 134 -4.36 6.81 24.31
CA LEU A 134 -5.73 7.19 23.98
C LEU A 134 -6.68 5.99 24.02
N TYR A 135 -6.37 4.91 23.31
CA TYR A 135 -7.24 3.74 23.19
C TYR A 135 -7.30 2.92 24.50
N GLY A 136 -6.17 2.76 25.19
CA GLY A 136 -6.14 2.16 26.52
C GLY A 136 -6.90 3.01 27.55
N GLY A 137 -6.71 4.34 27.54
CA GLY A 137 -7.42 5.27 28.43
C GLY A 137 -8.93 5.29 28.22
N VAL A 138 -9.39 5.29 26.97
CA VAL A 138 -10.82 5.16 26.62
C VAL A 138 -11.38 3.81 27.09
N GLY A 139 -10.63 2.71 26.91
CA GLY A 139 -11.01 1.40 27.44
C GLY A 139 -11.17 1.39 28.97
N LEU A 140 -10.17 1.91 29.69
CA LEU A 140 -10.23 2.04 31.16
C LEU A 140 -11.43 2.88 31.62
N LEU A 141 -11.73 3.98 30.93
CA LEU A 141 -12.87 4.87 31.24
C LEU A 141 -14.22 4.18 30.98
N ILE A 142 -14.37 3.40 29.90
CA ILE A 142 -15.56 2.58 29.65
C ILE A 142 -15.73 1.53 30.76
N GLY A 143 -14.66 0.82 31.14
CA GLY A 143 -14.69 -0.15 32.23
C GLY A 143 -15.09 0.47 33.58
N PHE A 144 -14.61 1.69 33.86
CA PHE A 144 -14.97 2.43 35.07
C PHE A 144 -16.45 2.84 35.09
N ILE A 145 -17.00 3.31 33.96
CA ILE A 145 -18.43 3.63 33.84
C ILE A 145 -19.29 2.38 34.07
N ILE A 146 -18.86 1.20 33.58
CA ILE A 146 -19.57 -0.08 33.82
C ILE A 146 -19.59 -0.45 35.30
N VAL A 147 -18.48 -0.27 36.03
CA VAL A 147 -18.43 -0.51 37.48
C VAL A 147 -19.32 0.46 38.26
N LEU A 148 -19.32 1.75 37.89
CA LEU A 148 -20.22 2.74 38.50
C LEU A 148 -21.69 2.43 38.21
N ALA A 149 -22.02 1.92 37.02
CA ALA A 149 -23.37 1.50 36.68
C ALA A 149 -23.86 0.31 37.53
N ASP A 150 -23.04 -0.74 37.71
CA ASP A 150 -23.37 -1.88 38.60
C ASP A 150 -23.58 -1.42 40.06
N GLN A 151 -22.78 -0.46 40.54
CA GLN A 151 -22.87 0.09 41.89
C GLN A 151 -24.06 1.04 42.13
N PHE A 152 -24.48 1.80 41.11
CA PHE A 152 -25.50 2.85 41.28
C PHE A 152 -26.91 2.45 40.80
N LEU A 153 -27.02 1.49 39.87
CA LEU A 153 -28.29 1.05 39.29
C LEU A 153 -28.82 -0.28 39.84
N THR A 154 -28.05 -0.97 40.70
CA THR A 154 -28.39 -2.30 41.21
C THR A 154 -28.50 -2.30 42.73
N ASP A 155 -29.68 -2.60 43.29
CA ASP A 155 -29.93 -2.67 44.75
C ASP A 155 -29.01 -3.67 45.48
N LYS A 156 -28.43 -4.62 44.73
CA LYS A 156 -27.37 -5.53 45.17
C LYS A 156 -26.29 -5.54 44.07
N PRO A 157 -25.16 -4.83 44.22
CA PRO A 157 -24.13 -4.78 43.18
C PRO A 157 -23.60 -6.19 42.90
N SER A 158 -23.49 -6.54 41.62
CA SER A 158 -23.08 -7.87 41.17
C SER A 158 -21.59 -8.11 41.45
N ILE A 159 -20.79 -7.05 41.37
CA ILE A 159 -19.32 -7.11 41.50
C ILE A 159 -18.89 -6.58 42.87
N GLN A 160 -19.28 -7.27 43.95
CA GLN A 160 -18.91 -6.88 45.32
C GLN A 160 -17.40 -6.93 45.60
N ASN A 161 -16.67 -7.81 44.89
CA ASN A 161 -15.23 -7.97 45.05
C ASN A 161 -14.46 -6.85 44.33
N ILE A 162 -13.83 -5.95 45.09
CA ILE A 162 -12.99 -4.84 44.57
C ILE A 162 -11.94 -5.34 43.57
N VAL A 163 -11.32 -6.50 43.83
CA VAL A 163 -10.34 -7.13 42.92
C VAL A 163 -10.95 -7.43 41.54
N LEU A 164 -12.22 -7.84 41.49
CA LEU A 164 -12.93 -8.16 40.25
C LEU A 164 -13.35 -6.88 39.49
N GLN A 165 -13.68 -5.80 40.20
CA GLN A 165 -13.91 -4.48 39.61
C GLN A 165 -12.64 -3.96 38.91
N ILE A 166 -11.49 -4.03 39.59
CA ILE A 166 -10.18 -3.62 39.04
C ILE A 166 -9.80 -4.49 37.83
N LEU A 167 -10.02 -5.81 37.92
CA LEU A 167 -9.76 -6.74 36.82
C LEU A 167 -10.62 -6.41 35.58
N LEU A 168 -11.91 -6.12 35.76
CA LEU A 168 -12.81 -5.72 34.67
C LEU A 168 -12.30 -4.44 33.98
N ILE A 169 -11.93 -3.41 34.75
CA ILE A 169 -11.39 -2.16 34.21
C ILE A 169 -10.13 -2.43 33.37
N ILE A 170 -9.20 -3.25 33.87
CA ILE A 170 -7.97 -3.65 33.15
C ILE A 170 -8.30 -4.40 31.85
N VAL A 171 -9.30 -5.30 31.87
CA VAL A 171 -9.74 -6.04 30.66
C VAL A 171 -10.27 -5.08 29.59
N PHE A 172 -11.10 -4.09 29.94
CA PHE A 172 -11.57 -3.09 28.97
C PHE A 172 -10.43 -2.20 28.44
N GLY A 173 -9.46 -1.82 29.28
CA GLY A 173 -8.22 -1.16 28.83
C GLY A 173 -7.43 -2.00 27.82
N GLY A 174 -7.30 -3.31 28.06
CA GLY A 174 -6.66 -4.27 27.16
C GLY A 174 -7.41 -4.43 25.82
N MET A 175 -8.75 -4.47 25.85
CA MET A 175 -9.56 -4.50 24.64
C MET A 175 -9.38 -3.25 23.78
N GLY A 176 -9.25 -2.05 24.38
CA GLY A 176 -8.93 -0.82 23.64
C GLY A 176 -7.61 -0.92 22.86
N LEU A 177 -6.57 -1.50 23.47
CA LEU A 177 -5.28 -1.74 22.79
C LEU A 177 -5.38 -2.80 21.68
N LEU A 178 -6.23 -3.81 21.84
CA LEU A 178 -6.50 -4.81 20.79
C LEU A 178 -7.17 -4.16 19.57
N VAL A 179 -8.20 -3.32 19.78
CA VAL A 179 -8.88 -2.56 18.72
C VAL A 179 -7.90 -1.66 17.96
N LEU A 180 -7.00 -0.96 18.66
CA LEU A 180 -5.94 -0.18 18.02
C LEU A 180 -5.03 -1.05 17.14
N LYS A 181 -4.63 -2.24 17.62
CA LYS A 181 -3.75 -3.15 16.87
C LYS A 181 -4.44 -3.68 15.62
N THR A 182 -5.72 -4.06 15.69
CA THR A 182 -6.48 -4.51 14.52
C THR A 182 -6.74 -3.37 13.54
N TYR A 183 -7.02 -2.15 14.03
CA TYR A 183 -7.19 -0.97 13.17
C TYR A 183 -5.91 -0.67 12.37
N LYS A 184 -4.75 -0.64 13.03
CA LYS A 184 -3.46 -0.47 12.34
C LYS A 184 -3.23 -1.51 11.25
N PHE A 185 -3.43 -2.78 11.58
CA PHE A 185 -3.24 -3.89 10.64
C PHE A 185 -4.13 -3.76 9.39
N VAL A 186 -5.38 -3.32 9.55
CA VAL A 186 -6.28 -3.05 8.42
C VAL A 186 -5.77 -1.89 7.55
N ILE A 187 -5.29 -0.79 8.15
CA ILE A 187 -4.70 0.33 7.39
C ILE A 187 -3.44 -0.10 6.62
N GLU A 188 -2.50 -0.78 7.29
CA GLU A 188 -1.25 -1.28 6.68
C GLU A 188 -1.54 -2.29 5.54
N SER A 189 -2.56 -3.13 5.70
CA SER A 189 -3.05 -4.04 4.65
C SER A 189 -3.70 -3.30 3.48
N GLN A 190 -4.50 -2.26 3.74
CA GLN A 190 -5.11 -1.43 2.69
C GLN A 190 -4.03 -0.69 1.88
N GLN A 191 -3.05 -0.08 2.53
CA GLN A 191 -1.92 0.57 1.87
C GLN A 191 -1.15 -0.40 0.96
N SER A 192 -0.93 -1.63 1.43
CA SER A 192 -0.26 -2.67 0.65
C SER A 192 -1.07 -3.06 -0.60
N SER A 193 -2.38 -3.25 -0.47
CA SER A 193 -3.28 -3.61 -1.59
C SER A 193 -3.41 -2.54 -2.68
N LEU A 194 -3.05 -1.27 -2.41
CA LEU A 194 -2.98 -0.23 -3.45
C LEU A 194 -1.82 -0.43 -4.44
N LEU A 195 -0.84 -1.28 -4.09
CA LEU A 195 0.31 -1.66 -4.91
C LEU A 195 0.23 -3.10 -5.43
N GLU A 196 -0.92 -3.75 -5.25
CA GLU A 196 -1.23 -5.06 -5.85
C GLU A 196 -1.92 -4.87 -7.21
N GLU A 197 -1.85 -5.90 -8.07
CA GLU A 197 -2.46 -5.86 -9.40
C GLU A 197 -3.99 -5.89 -9.27
N PRO A 198 -4.73 -5.02 -9.98
CA PRO A 198 -6.19 -5.02 -9.91
C PRO A 198 -6.74 -6.34 -10.47
N VAL A 199 -7.60 -7.00 -9.70
CA VAL A 199 -8.17 -8.31 -10.04
C VAL A 199 -8.91 -8.24 -11.39
N ASP A 200 -8.43 -8.99 -12.37
CA ASP A 200 -9.13 -9.18 -13.64
C ASP A 200 -10.38 -10.06 -13.41
N LEU A 201 -11.52 -9.38 -13.25
CA LEU A 201 -12.82 -10.00 -13.08
C LEU A 201 -13.27 -10.78 -14.32
N MET A 202 -12.80 -10.44 -15.53
CA MET A 202 -13.14 -11.18 -16.75
C MET A 202 -12.44 -12.54 -16.73
N LYS A 203 -11.14 -12.56 -16.44
CA LYS A 203 -10.38 -13.82 -16.27
C LYS A 203 -10.96 -14.70 -15.15
N ALA A 204 -11.27 -14.09 -14.00
CA ALA A 204 -11.87 -14.78 -12.86
C ALA A 204 -13.29 -15.31 -13.15
N MET A 205 -14.07 -14.66 -14.02
CA MET A 205 -15.39 -15.14 -14.46
C MET A 205 -15.32 -16.20 -15.56
N ASN A 206 -14.31 -16.16 -16.44
CA ASN A 206 -14.08 -17.15 -17.48
C ASN A 206 -13.58 -18.50 -16.94
N GLY A 207 -13.08 -18.53 -15.69
CA GLY A 207 -12.58 -19.76 -15.05
C GLY A 207 -11.17 -20.14 -15.47
N GLU A 208 -10.42 -19.19 -16.03
CA GLU A 208 -9.01 -19.36 -16.44
C GLU A 208 -8.08 -19.21 -15.22
N ASP A 209 -8.24 -20.15 -14.28
CA ASP A 209 -7.31 -20.40 -13.17
C ASP A 209 -5.98 -20.92 -13.75
N ASP A 210 -5.03 -20.03 -14.04
CA ASP A 210 -3.70 -20.42 -14.52
C ASP A 210 -3.00 -21.34 -13.50
N LEU A 211 -2.86 -22.60 -13.89
CA LEU A 211 -1.73 -23.41 -13.44
C LEU A 211 -0.46 -22.66 -13.88
N PRO A 212 0.56 -22.49 -13.01
CA PRO A 212 1.72 -21.69 -13.34
C PRO A 212 2.47 -22.31 -14.52
N GLU A 213 2.58 -21.57 -15.63
CA GLU A 213 3.41 -21.95 -16.78
C GLU A 213 4.90 -21.97 -16.38
N THR A 214 5.34 -23.13 -15.89
CA THR A 214 6.76 -23.43 -15.76
C THR A 214 7.35 -23.61 -17.15
N SER A 215 7.86 -22.52 -17.72
CA SER A 215 8.66 -22.51 -18.95
C SER A 215 10.05 -23.12 -18.70
N SER A 216 10.06 -24.43 -18.42
CA SER A 216 11.25 -25.23 -18.19
C SER A 216 11.44 -26.24 -19.31
N THR A 217 12.19 -25.87 -20.35
CA THR A 217 12.91 -26.87 -21.15
C THR A 217 13.93 -27.56 -20.24
N GLU A 218 13.95 -28.88 -20.23
CA GLU A 218 14.73 -29.71 -19.29
C GLU A 218 16.25 -29.47 -19.42
N THR A 219 17.09 -29.63 -18.40
CA THR A 219 17.38 -30.95 -17.80
C THR A 219 18.13 -30.92 -16.45
N LYS A 220 18.01 -32.05 -15.71
CA LYS A 220 18.82 -32.55 -14.56
C LYS A 220 18.52 -32.03 -13.13
N GLU A 221 17.84 -32.90 -12.37
CA GLU A 221 18.37 -33.61 -11.17
C GLU A 221 19.28 -32.83 -10.19
N THR A 222 19.03 -32.70 -8.87
CA THR A 222 18.01 -33.21 -7.90
C THR A 222 17.83 -32.15 -6.76
N ASP A 223 17.16 -32.28 -5.59
CA ASP A 223 16.65 -33.40 -4.78
C ASP A 223 15.60 -32.96 -3.70
N LYS A 224 14.99 -33.95 -3.03
CA LYS A 224 14.32 -33.97 -1.70
C LYS A 224 13.22 -32.93 -1.31
N LYS A 225 12.10 -33.52 -0.89
CA LYS A 225 10.83 -32.99 -0.34
C LYS A 225 10.94 -32.55 1.15
N PRO A 226 9.86 -32.11 1.83
CA PRO A 226 8.81 -31.14 1.47
C PRO A 226 8.44 -30.15 2.62
N HIS A 227 7.58 -29.15 2.38
CA HIS A 227 6.64 -28.70 3.43
C HIS A 227 5.24 -28.29 2.93
N ARG A 228 4.28 -28.28 3.87
CA ARG A 228 2.82 -28.38 3.65
C ARG A 228 2.19 -27.21 2.89
N LYS A 229 1.29 -27.52 1.94
CA LYS A 229 0.20 -26.60 1.55
C LYS A 229 -0.84 -26.55 2.68
N GLY A 230 -1.19 -25.36 3.15
CA GLY A 230 -2.43 -25.11 3.90
C GLY A 230 -3.60 -24.94 2.92
N GLY A 231 -4.73 -25.60 3.16
CA GLY A 231 -5.84 -25.64 2.20
C GLY A 231 -6.77 -24.42 2.26
N VAL A 232 -7.13 -23.87 1.10
CA VAL A 232 -8.23 -22.89 0.95
C VAL A 232 -9.57 -23.64 1.02
N GLY A 233 -9.91 -24.11 2.22
CA GLY A 233 -10.99 -25.07 2.47
C GLY A 233 -12.08 -24.59 3.42
N SER A 234 -12.38 -23.29 3.47
CA SER A 234 -13.32 -22.72 4.47
C SER A 234 -14.29 -21.65 3.94
N ALA A 235 -14.48 -21.54 2.61
CA ALA A 235 -15.38 -20.54 2.00
C ALA A 235 -16.70 -21.13 1.44
N ARG A 236 -16.69 -22.35 0.88
CA ARG A 236 -17.82 -22.91 0.09
C ARG A 236 -18.99 -23.49 0.90
N GLN A 237 -18.97 -23.49 2.23
CA GLN A 237 -19.99 -24.16 3.06
C GLN A 237 -21.13 -23.27 3.57
N ARG A 238 -21.05 -21.93 3.45
CA ARG A 238 -22.07 -21.01 4.02
C ARG A 238 -23.28 -20.70 3.11
N TYR A 239 -23.33 -21.24 1.89
CA TYR A 239 -24.38 -20.90 0.89
C TYR A 239 -25.41 -22.02 0.60
N LYS A 240 -25.54 -23.03 1.47
CA LYS A 240 -26.55 -24.10 1.36
C LYS A 240 -27.54 -24.21 2.53
N MET A 241 -27.41 -23.38 3.57
CA MET A 241 -28.32 -23.37 4.73
C MET A 241 -29.29 -22.18 4.63
N GLY A 242 -30.14 -22.18 3.60
CA GLY A 242 -31.05 -21.06 3.32
C GLY A 242 -32.14 -21.33 2.28
N LYS A 243 -32.48 -22.61 2.04
CA LYS A 243 -33.59 -23.00 1.15
C LYS A 243 -34.02 -24.46 1.36
N SER A 244 -34.66 -24.73 2.49
CA SER A 244 -35.75 -25.72 2.64
C SER A 244 -36.49 -25.46 3.96
#